data_AF-A0A420J665-F1
#
_entry.id   AF-A0A420J665-F1
#
_cell.length_a   1.000
_cell.length_b   1.000
_cell.length_c   1.000
_cell.angle_alpha   90.00
_cell.angle_beta   90.00
_cell.angle_gamma   90.00
#
_symmetry.space_group_name_H-M   'P 1'
#
loop_
_entity.id
_entity.type
_entity.pdbx_description
1 polymer ?
#
loop_
_entity_poly.entity_id
_entity_poly.type
_entity_poly.pdbx_seq_one_letter_code
_entity_poly.pdbx_strand_id
1 'polypeptide(L)'
;MVDGRDKATKEDVEEFKIAFQAEFPARSLNVREEGNVSAEINSLEQGPEESLRAYYRRSQELLRRSHGRDAPEKGASLLAPIEAVSLSNIIATFLDGLVDDSIRSTVLARPNILSESLRGAYNAAEEAKSTIEKLNNMERIREERKELEIFRSHYRQQYQRPLDASRDFIDQSRPQ
;
A
#
# COMPACT_ATOMS: atom_id res chain seq x y z
N MET A 1 2.42 16.50 -38.83
CA MET A 1 3.50 15.66 -38.30
C MET A 1 4.61 15.69 -39.34
N VAL A 2 5.66 16.50 -39.12
CA VAL A 2 6.77 16.61 -40.08
C VAL A 2 7.74 15.48 -39.76
N ASP A 3 7.74 14.42 -40.58
CA ASP A 3 8.74 13.36 -40.49
C ASP A 3 9.96 13.79 -41.30
N GLY A 4 10.94 14.37 -40.60
CA GLY A 4 12.17 14.93 -41.16
C GLY A 4 13.42 14.08 -40.88
N ARG A 5 13.26 12.79 -40.60
CA ARG A 5 14.36 11.88 -40.21
C ARG A 5 15.54 11.89 -41.20
N ASP A 6 15.26 12.07 -42.49
CA ASP A 6 16.27 12.05 -43.54
C ASP A 6 16.96 13.41 -43.76
N LYS A 7 16.55 14.46 -43.03
CA LYS A 7 17.08 15.84 -43.13
C LYS A 7 17.64 16.38 -41.82
N ALA A 8 17.57 15.61 -40.74
CA ALA A 8 18.08 16.00 -39.44
C ALA A 8 19.61 16.15 -39.50
N THR A 9 20.08 17.35 -39.18
CA THR A 9 21.50 17.70 -39.13
C THR A 9 22.05 17.52 -37.71
N LYS A 10 23.38 17.60 -37.56
CA LYS A 10 24.00 17.54 -36.24
C LYS A 10 23.62 18.76 -35.39
N GLU A 11 23.43 19.92 -36.02
CA GLU A 11 22.91 21.11 -35.35
C GLU A 11 21.51 20.86 -34.78
N ASP A 12 20.58 20.24 -35.51
CA ASP A 12 19.22 19.96 -35.03
C ASP A 12 19.22 19.05 -33.78
N VAL A 13 20.13 18.07 -33.75
CA VAL A 13 20.31 17.17 -32.59
C VAL A 13 20.84 17.95 -31.40
N GLU A 14 21.75 18.89 -31.61
CA GLU A 14 22.34 19.67 -30.53
C GLU A 14 21.37 20.72 -30.00
N GLU A 15 20.59 21.36 -30.87
CA GLU A 15 19.49 22.24 -30.51
C GLU A 15 18.43 21.49 -29.70
N PHE A 16 18.06 20.28 -30.13
CA PHE A 16 17.14 19.43 -29.38
C PHE A 16 17.70 19.07 -27.99
N LYS A 17 18.98 18.72 -27.88
CA LYS A 17 19.60 18.43 -26.56
C LYS A 17 19.59 19.65 -25.66
N ILE A 18 19.89 20.84 -26.19
CA ILE A 18 19.88 22.08 -25.43
C ILE A 18 18.45 22.40 -24.96
N ALA A 19 17.46 22.33 -25.86
CA ALA A 19 16.06 22.55 -25.53
C ALA A 19 15.56 21.53 -24.51
N PHE A 20 15.90 20.25 -24.68
CA PHE A 20 15.56 19.17 -23.77
C PHE A 20 16.19 19.35 -22.39
N GLN A 21 17.46 19.77 -22.32
CA GLN A 21 18.12 20.08 -21.04
C GLN A 21 17.60 21.37 -20.40
N ALA A 22 17.07 22.32 -21.18
CA ALA A 22 16.47 23.54 -20.63
C ALA A 22 15.05 23.28 -20.08
N GLU A 23 14.28 22.43 -20.76
CA GLU A 23 12.89 22.09 -20.40
C GLU A 23 12.82 20.97 -19.34
N PHE A 24 13.78 20.05 -19.40
CA PHE A 24 14.07 19.07 -18.37
C PHE A 24 15.48 19.33 -17.83
N PRO A 25 15.68 20.43 -17.06
CA PRO A 25 16.93 20.61 -16.34
C PRO A 25 17.18 19.32 -15.60
N ALA A 26 18.36 18.72 -15.85
CA ALA A 26 18.80 17.55 -15.12
C ALA A 26 18.46 17.87 -13.69
N ARG A 27 17.48 17.14 -13.11
CA ARG A 27 17.08 17.37 -11.73
C ARG A 27 18.40 17.51 -11.04
N SER A 28 18.61 18.63 -10.35
CA SER A 28 19.60 18.57 -9.30
C SER A 28 19.15 17.33 -8.55
N LEU A 29 19.93 16.26 -8.69
CA LEU A 29 20.18 15.40 -7.58
C LEU A 29 20.55 16.47 -6.57
N ASN A 30 19.56 16.91 -5.80
CA ASN A 30 19.80 17.18 -4.42
C ASN A 30 20.55 15.92 -4.06
N VAL A 31 21.87 16.07 -4.06
CA VAL A 31 22.79 15.24 -3.36
C VAL A 31 22.31 15.42 -1.92
N ARG A 32 21.13 14.85 -1.58
CA ARG A 32 21.08 13.90 -0.50
C ARG A 32 22.25 13.04 -0.87
N GLU A 33 23.30 13.26 -0.12
CA GLU A 33 24.58 12.60 -0.22
C GLU A 33 24.32 11.19 -0.75
N GLU A 34 25.25 10.64 -1.52
CA GLU A 34 25.38 9.18 -1.51
C GLU A 34 25.74 8.75 -0.07
N GLY A 35 24.87 9.05 0.89
CA GLY A 35 24.78 8.47 2.18
C GLY A 35 24.73 7.00 1.93
N ASN A 36 25.41 6.29 2.81
CA ASN A 36 25.61 4.87 2.71
C ASN A 36 24.26 4.18 2.46
N VAL A 37 24.01 3.77 1.20
CA VAL A 37 22.74 3.16 0.79
C VAL A 37 22.48 1.92 1.64
N SER A 38 23.53 1.20 2.06
CA SER A 38 23.39 0.09 2.99
C SER A 38 22.91 0.54 4.38
N ALA A 39 23.36 1.68 4.89
CA ALA A 39 22.84 2.22 6.15
C ALA A 39 21.38 2.64 6.03
N GLU A 40 20.99 3.27 4.91
CA GLU A 40 19.60 3.65 4.64
C GLU A 40 18.69 2.42 4.50
N ILE A 41 19.17 1.33 3.88
CA ILE A 41 18.45 0.06 3.82
C ILE A 41 18.24 -0.48 5.22
N ASN A 42 19.28 -0.52 6.05
CA ASN A 42 19.21 -1.06 7.41
C ASN A 42 18.34 -0.21 8.36
N SER A 43 18.13 1.07 8.06
CA SER A 43 17.25 1.97 8.82
C SER A 43 15.90 2.21 8.14
N LEU A 44 15.52 1.38 7.16
CA LEU A 44 14.27 1.54 6.43
C LEU A 44 13.10 1.13 7.33
N GLU A 45 12.36 2.12 7.83
CA GLU A 45 11.15 1.91 8.63
C GLU A 45 10.05 2.87 8.18
N GLN A 46 8.80 2.42 8.22
CA GLN A 46 7.63 3.24 7.92
C GLN A 46 7.43 4.29 9.02
N GLY A 47 7.32 5.56 8.62
CA GLY A 47 7.01 6.62 9.58
C GLY A 47 5.61 6.46 10.19
N PRO A 48 5.35 6.98 11.40
CA PRO A 48 4.06 6.83 12.09
C PRO A 48 2.86 7.38 11.30
N GLU A 49 3.10 8.46 10.55
CA GLU A 49 2.09 9.11 9.69
C GLU A 49 2.33 8.82 8.20
N GLU A 50 3.31 7.96 7.87
CA GLU A 50 3.64 7.64 6.49
C GLU A 50 2.65 6.63 5.94
N SER A 51 1.92 6.99 4.89
CA SER A 51 1.06 6.03 4.18
C SER A 51 1.88 4.86 3.62
N LEU A 52 1.31 3.66 3.59
CA LEU A 52 1.97 2.46 3.04
C LEU A 52 2.46 2.67 1.59
N ARG A 53 1.71 3.43 0.78
CA ARG A 53 2.10 3.80 -0.59
C ARG A 53 3.32 4.71 -0.64
N ALA A 54 3.44 5.67 0.29
CA ALA A 54 4.60 6.56 0.38
C ALA A 54 5.84 5.76 0.81
N TYR A 55 5.68 4.89 1.81
CA TYR A 55 6.74 4.00 2.28
C TYR A 55 7.23 3.05 1.18
N TYR A 56 6.30 2.46 0.42
CA TYR A 56 6.63 1.64 -0.75
C TYR A 56 7.41 2.43 -1.81
N ARG A 57 6.97 3.65 -2.16
CA ARG A 57 7.70 4.50 -3.12
C ARG A 57 9.13 4.80 -2.66
N ARG A 58 9.32 5.07 -1.37
CA ARG A 58 10.65 5.30 -0.78
C ARG A 58 11.53 4.06 -0.87
N SER A 59 10.95 2.89 -0.63
CA SER A 59 11.63 1.60 -0.76
C SER A 59 12.02 1.30 -2.21
N GLN A 60 11.17 1.63 -3.19
CA GLN A 60 11.49 1.52 -4.62
C GLN A 60 12.65 2.45 -5.02
N GLU A 61 12.64 3.69 -4.53
CA GLU A 61 13.74 4.62 -4.81
C GLU A 61 15.05 4.14 -4.18
N LEU A 62 15.00 3.53 -3.00
CA LEU A 62 16.17 2.93 -2.36
C LEU A 62 16.73 1.75 -3.14
N LEU A 63 15.86 0.86 -3.65
CA LEU A 63 16.23 -0.24 -4.54
C LEU A 63 16.90 0.28 -5.83
N ARG A 64 16.37 1.36 -6.42
CA ARG A 64 16.95 1.99 -7.61
C ARG A 64 18.34 2.57 -7.33
N ARG A 65 18.51 3.20 -6.16
CA ARG A 65 19.79 3.78 -5.70
C ARG A 65 20.82 2.71 -5.33
N SER A 66 20.39 1.51 -4.96
CA SER A 66 21.27 0.36 -4.72
C SER A 66 21.66 -0.39 -6.00
N HIS A 67 21.40 0.18 -7.18
CA HIS A 67 21.54 -0.47 -8.49
C HIS A 67 20.77 -1.79 -8.63
N GLY A 68 19.76 -1.99 -7.79
CA GLY A 68 18.85 -3.12 -7.85
C GLY A 68 17.64 -2.82 -8.71
N ARG A 69 16.94 -3.87 -9.13
CA ARG A 69 15.65 -3.79 -9.82
C ARG A 69 14.70 -4.77 -9.17
N ASP A 70 13.41 -4.43 -9.20
CA ASP A 70 12.38 -5.35 -8.70
C ASP A 70 12.30 -6.59 -9.60
N ALA A 71 11.67 -7.65 -9.11
CA ALA A 71 11.62 -8.89 -9.87
C ALA A 71 10.94 -8.68 -11.23
N PRO A 72 11.51 -9.25 -12.30
CA PRO A 72 11.01 -9.09 -13.66
C PRO A 72 9.56 -9.57 -13.77
N GLU A 73 8.75 -8.83 -14.52
CA GLU A 73 7.50 -9.38 -15.02
C GLU A 73 7.78 -10.52 -16.01
N LYS A 74 6.85 -11.47 -16.13
CA LYS A 74 7.01 -12.67 -16.95
C LYS A 74 7.57 -12.32 -18.34
N GLY A 75 8.77 -12.82 -18.66
CA GLY A 75 9.44 -12.62 -19.95
C GLY A 75 10.59 -11.61 -19.96
N ALA A 76 10.86 -10.91 -18.85
CA ALA A 76 12.05 -10.05 -18.72
C ALA A 76 13.29 -10.84 -18.23
N SER A 77 14.47 -10.21 -18.34
CA SER A 77 15.74 -10.82 -17.94
C SER A 77 15.78 -11.11 -16.44
N LEU A 78 16.38 -12.26 -16.10
CA LEU A 78 16.60 -12.65 -14.70
C LEU A 78 17.46 -11.61 -13.98
N LEU A 79 17.21 -11.46 -12.68
CA LEU A 79 18.06 -10.65 -11.81
C LEU A 79 19.45 -11.25 -11.73
N ALA A 80 20.48 -10.41 -11.78
CA ALA A 80 21.82 -10.84 -11.40
C ALA A 80 21.83 -11.27 -9.93
N PRO A 81 22.72 -12.20 -9.51
CA PRO A 81 22.75 -12.69 -8.13
C PRO A 81 22.84 -11.56 -7.08
N ILE A 82 23.60 -10.50 -7.36
CA ILE A 82 23.73 -9.33 -6.49
C ILE A 82 22.44 -8.49 -6.44
N GLU A 83 21.72 -8.36 -7.55
CA GLU A 83 20.43 -7.67 -7.59
C GLU A 83 19.40 -8.45 -6.74
N ALA A 84 19.40 -9.78 -6.84
CA ALA A 84 18.50 -10.64 -6.06
C ALA A 84 18.73 -10.54 -4.54
N VAL A 85 20.00 -10.49 -4.11
CA VAL A 85 20.36 -10.31 -2.69
C VAL A 85 19.91 -8.93 -2.20
N SER A 86 20.20 -7.87 -2.96
CA SER A 86 19.78 -6.50 -2.60
C SER A 86 18.26 -6.37 -2.51
N LEU A 87 17.54 -6.94 -3.48
CA LEU A 87 16.08 -6.97 -3.46
C LEU A 87 15.55 -7.74 -2.24
N SER A 88 16.09 -8.92 -1.95
CA SER A 88 15.67 -9.72 -0.79
C SER A 88 15.89 -8.97 0.53
N ASN A 89 17.01 -8.27 0.67
CA ASN A 89 17.29 -7.47 1.86
C ASN A 89 16.28 -6.33 2.00
N ILE A 90 16.02 -5.58 0.93
CA ILE A 90 15.05 -4.48 0.94
C ILE A 90 13.64 -4.99 1.24
N ILE A 91 13.24 -6.15 0.71
CA ILE A 91 11.94 -6.76 1.00
C ILE A 91 11.82 -7.13 2.48
N ALA A 92 12.85 -7.77 3.04
CA ALA A 92 12.87 -8.12 4.45
C ALA A 92 12.75 -6.86 5.33
N THR A 93 13.58 -5.85 5.09
CA THR A 93 13.53 -4.62 5.89
C THR A 93 12.23 -3.83 5.66
N PHE A 94 11.68 -3.84 4.44
CA PHE A 94 10.38 -3.25 4.17
C PHE A 94 9.27 -3.85 5.04
N LEU A 95 9.21 -5.19 5.11
CA LEU A 95 8.20 -5.91 5.89
C LEU A 95 8.40 -5.74 7.41
N ASP A 96 9.64 -5.82 7.88
CA ASP A 96 9.97 -5.63 9.30
C ASP A 96 9.67 -4.19 9.76
N GLY A 97 9.96 -3.22 8.89
CA GLY A 97 9.77 -1.80 9.14
C GLY A 97 8.32 -1.32 9.01
N LEU A 98 7.33 -2.20 8.80
CA LEU A 98 5.92 -1.81 8.83
C LEU A 98 5.52 -1.32 10.23
N VAL A 99 4.86 -0.17 10.29
CA VAL A 99 4.50 0.48 11.57
C VAL A 99 3.31 -0.18 12.27
N ASP A 100 2.40 -0.77 11.50
CA ASP A 100 1.23 -1.45 12.02
C ASP A 100 1.56 -2.93 12.30
N ASP A 101 1.70 -3.26 13.57
CA ASP A 101 2.00 -4.61 14.06
C ASP A 101 1.00 -5.66 13.59
N SER A 102 -0.27 -5.30 13.41
CA SER A 102 -1.31 -6.23 12.96
C SER A 102 -1.15 -6.56 11.48
N ILE A 103 -0.83 -5.56 10.65
CA ILE A 103 -0.48 -5.75 9.24
C ILE A 103 0.80 -6.58 9.14
N ARG A 104 1.86 -6.20 9.87
CA ARG A 104 3.15 -6.89 9.87
C ARG A 104 2.99 -8.36 10.23
N SER A 105 2.32 -8.66 11.35
CA SER A 105 2.10 -10.03 11.81
C SER A 105 1.28 -10.85 10.81
N THR A 106 0.27 -10.24 10.19
CA THR A 106 -0.57 -10.91 9.18
C THR A 106 0.20 -11.27 7.92
N VAL A 107 1.10 -10.39 7.47
CA VAL A 107 1.94 -10.67 6.30
C VAL A 107 3.00 -11.73 6.63
N LEU A 108 3.66 -11.63 7.78
CA LEU A 108 4.70 -12.57 8.22
C LEU A 108 4.15 -13.97 8.57
N ALA A 109 2.85 -14.11 8.84
CA ALA A 109 2.22 -15.41 9.09
C ALA A 109 1.97 -16.24 7.81
N ARG A 110 2.17 -15.67 6.61
CA ARG A 110 1.89 -16.37 5.34
C ARG A 110 3.00 -17.37 5.02
N PRO A 111 2.71 -18.59 4.53
CA PRO A 111 3.71 -19.63 4.30
C PRO A 111 4.77 -19.32 3.21
N ASN A 112 4.65 -18.19 2.49
CA ASN A 112 5.65 -17.66 1.55
C ASN A 112 5.90 -16.18 1.88
N ILE A 113 6.50 -15.93 3.04
CA ILE A 113 6.68 -14.59 3.66
C ILE A 113 7.41 -13.63 2.74
N LEU A 114 8.51 -14.10 2.14
CA LEU A 114 9.33 -13.30 1.25
C LEU A 114 8.67 -13.31 -0.12
N SER A 115 7.92 -12.24 -0.40
CA SER A 115 7.50 -11.96 -1.76
C SER A 115 8.73 -11.93 -2.67
N GLU A 116 8.64 -12.50 -3.87
CA GLU A 116 9.75 -12.46 -4.83
C GLU A 116 10.01 -11.02 -5.33
N SER A 117 9.07 -10.11 -5.12
CA SER A 117 9.13 -8.70 -5.51
C SER A 117 8.74 -7.77 -4.37
N LEU A 118 9.31 -6.57 -4.40
CA LEU A 118 8.93 -5.48 -3.51
C LEU A 118 7.48 -5.04 -3.76
N ARG A 119 7.04 -5.04 -5.02
CA ARG A 119 5.63 -4.85 -5.37
C ARG A 119 4.71 -5.90 -4.76
N GLY A 120 5.15 -7.17 -4.75
CA GLY A 120 4.42 -8.26 -4.10
C GLY A 120 4.28 -8.03 -2.60
N ALA A 121 5.36 -7.62 -1.93
CA ALA A 121 5.36 -7.33 -0.50
C ALA A 121 4.39 -6.18 -0.16
N TYR A 122 4.39 -5.11 -0.95
CA TYR A 122 3.44 -4.01 -0.83
C TYR A 122 1.99 -4.47 -1.00
N ASN A 123 1.71 -5.26 -2.04
CA ASN A 123 0.36 -5.76 -2.29
C ASN A 123 -0.14 -6.67 -1.14
N ALA A 124 0.75 -7.49 -0.58
CA ALA A 124 0.43 -8.34 0.57
C ALA A 124 0.07 -7.50 1.81
N ALA A 125 0.80 -6.41 2.06
CA ALA A 125 0.53 -5.49 3.15
C ALA A 125 -0.81 -4.74 2.95
N GLU A 126 -1.12 -4.28 1.74
CA GLU A 126 -2.42 -3.68 1.41
C GLU A 126 -3.59 -4.68 1.56
N GLU A 127 -3.38 -5.93 1.15
CA GLU A 127 -4.39 -6.99 1.31
C GLU A 127 -4.61 -7.32 2.80
N ALA A 128 -3.53 -7.38 3.59
CA ALA A 128 -3.61 -7.59 5.03
C ALA A 128 -4.40 -6.45 5.69
N LYS A 129 -4.08 -5.19 5.38
CA LYS A 129 -4.82 -4.01 5.84
C LYS A 129 -6.31 -4.12 5.53
N SER A 130 -6.65 -4.40 4.26
CA SER A 130 -8.06 -4.53 3.85
C SER A 130 -8.78 -5.68 4.57
N THR A 131 -8.09 -6.80 4.80
CA THR A 131 -8.64 -7.95 5.52
C THR A 131 -8.93 -7.61 6.97
N ILE A 132 -8.01 -6.94 7.64
CA ILE A 132 -8.15 -6.51 9.04
C ILE A 132 -9.32 -5.53 9.18
N GLU A 133 -9.41 -4.52 8.31
CA GLU A 133 -10.52 -3.57 8.30
C GLU A 133 -11.88 -4.26 8.14
N LYS A 134 -11.98 -5.26 7.25
CA LYS A 134 -13.20 -6.06 7.06
C LYS A 134 -13.56 -6.87 8.30
N LEU A 135 -12.59 -7.53 8.92
CA LEU A 135 -12.80 -8.32 10.14
C LEU A 135 -13.28 -7.44 11.30
N ASN A 136 -12.67 -6.28 11.48
CA ASN A 136 -13.07 -5.32 12.51
C ASN A 136 -14.52 -4.84 12.31
N ASN A 137 -14.91 -4.52 11.07
CA ASN A 137 -16.29 -4.13 10.78
C ASN A 137 -17.28 -5.28 11.01
N MET A 138 -16.91 -6.52 10.68
CA MET A 138 -17.74 -7.69 10.94
C MET A 138 -17.94 -7.93 12.44
N GLU A 139 -16.91 -7.78 13.26
CA GLU A 139 -17.03 -7.95 14.71
C GLU A 139 -17.90 -6.84 15.31
N ARG A 140 -17.74 -5.59 14.87
CA ARG A 140 -18.61 -4.47 15.27
C ARG A 140 -20.08 -4.75 14.97
N ILE A 141 -20.40 -5.25 13.78
CA ILE A 141 -21.78 -5.63 13.41
C ILE A 141 -22.28 -6.79 14.29
N ARG A 142 -21.39 -7.72 14.65
CA ARG A 142 -21.73 -8.84 15.52
C ARG A 142 -22.06 -8.38 16.93
N GLU A 143 -21.32 -7.42 17.47
CA GLU A 143 -21.55 -6.81 18.77
C GLU A 143 -22.88 -6.05 18.80
N GLU A 144 -23.14 -5.18 17.81
CA GLU A 144 -24.42 -4.47 17.68
C GLU A 144 -25.62 -5.44 17.63
N ARG A 145 -25.48 -6.57 16.92
CA ARG A 145 -26.52 -7.61 16.88
C ARG A 145 -26.74 -8.29 18.24
N LYS A 146 -25.67 -8.55 19.00
CA LYS A 146 -25.77 -9.12 20.35
C LYS A 146 -26.49 -8.15 21.28
N GLU A 147 -26.14 -6.87 21.26
CA GLU A 147 -26.80 -5.83 22.07
C GLU A 147 -28.28 -5.70 21.74
N LEU A 148 -28.64 -5.69 20.45
CA LEU A 148 -30.03 -5.62 20.01
C LEU A 148 -30.82 -6.85 20.47
N GLU A 149 -30.23 -8.05 20.42
CA GLU A 149 -30.89 -9.26 20.89
C GLU A 149 -31.10 -9.24 22.40
N ILE A 150 -30.11 -8.77 23.17
CA ILE A 150 -30.25 -8.56 24.62
C ILE A 150 -31.40 -7.59 24.89
N PHE A 151 -31.46 -6.46 24.20
CA PHE A 151 -32.55 -5.49 24.34
C PHE A 151 -33.92 -6.08 24.01
N ARG A 152 -34.04 -6.81 22.89
CA ARG A 152 -35.27 -7.51 22.49
C ARG A 152 -35.70 -8.54 23.53
N SER A 153 -34.76 -9.26 24.11
CA SER A 153 -35.03 -10.26 25.14
C SER A 153 -35.59 -9.61 26.41
N HIS A 154 -34.99 -8.51 26.88
CA HIS A 154 -35.49 -7.73 28.02
C HIS A 154 -36.88 -7.15 27.76
N TYR A 155 -37.10 -6.57 26.58
CA TYR A 155 -38.42 -6.04 26.21
C TYR A 155 -39.49 -7.13 26.21
N ARG A 156 -39.18 -8.30 25.63
CA ARG A 156 -40.12 -9.43 25.60
C ARG A 156 -40.45 -9.93 27.01
N GLN A 157 -39.47 -9.99 27.91
CA GLN A 157 -39.68 -10.38 29.31
C GLN A 157 -40.59 -9.39 30.04
N GLN A 158 -40.40 -8.09 29.81
CA GLN A 158 -41.12 -7.04 30.53
C GLN A 158 -42.54 -6.80 29.98
N TYR A 159 -42.74 -6.92 28.67
CA TYR A 159 -43.99 -6.54 28.00
C TYR A 159 -44.75 -7.71 27.36
N GLN A 160 -44.24 -8.94 27.46
CA GLN A 160 -44.81 -10.17 26.85
C GLN A 160 -45.13 -10.04 25.34
N ARG A 161 -44.53 -9.08 24.64
CA ARG A 161 -44.72 -8.84 23.20
C ARG A 161 -43.37 -8.74 22.48
N PRO A 162 -43.25 -9.27 21.25
CA PRO A 162 -42.06 -9.07 20.43
C PRO A 162 -41.91 -7.59 20.07
N LEU A 163 -40.67 -7.10 20.07
CA LEU A 163 -40.34 -5.80 19.51
C LEU A 163 -40.16 -5.99 17.99
N ASP A 164 -41.26 -5.86 17.23
CA ASP A 164 -41.24 -5.98 15.77
C ASP A 164 -40.66 -4.71 15.13
N ALA A 165 -39.74 -4.89 14.18
CA ALA A 165 -39.12 -3.81 13.41
C ALA A 165 -40.04 -3.23 12.31
N SER A 166 -41.33 -3.57 12.29
CA SER A 166 -42.23 -3.24 11.17
C SER A 166 -43.60 -2.70 11.58
N ARG A 167 -43.69 -1.99 12.72
CA ARG A 167 -44.85 -1.15 12.99
C ARG A 167 -44.39 0.24 13.40
N ASP A 168 -44.17 1.05 12.38
CA ASP A 168 -44.33 2.48 12.48
C ASP A 168 -45.59 2.78 13.29
N PHE A 169 -45.40 3.65 14.27
CA PHE A 169 -46.44 4.35 15.01
C PHE A 169 -47.44 4.98 14.03
N ILE A 170 -48.55 4.30 13.74
CA ILE A 170 -49.78 4.95 13.32
C ILE A 170 -50.81 4.64 14.41
N ASP A 171 -50.68 5.38 15.51
CA ASP A 171 -51.76 5.56 16.47
C ASP A 171 -52.69 6.66 15.93
N GLN A 172 -53.58 6.28 15.01
CA GLN A 172 -54.80 7.05 14.74
C GLN A 172 -55.90 6.51 15.66
N SER A 173 -55.85 6.88 16.93
CA SER A 173 -56.97 6.69 17.85
C SER A 173 -57.10 7.91 18.77
N ARG A 174 -57.64 9.01 18.23
CA ARG A 174 -58.29 10.03 19.06
C ARG A 174 -59.78 10.08 18.73
N PRO A 175 -60.68 9.84 19.69
CA PRO A 175 -62.09 10.14 19.55
C PRO A 175 -62.36 11.57 20.03
N GLN A 176 -63.03 12.37 19.19
CA GLN A 176 -64.30 13.08 19.43
C GLN A 176 -64.55 14.03 18.25
#